data_AF-A0A8J8C6I1-F1
#
_entry.id   AF-A0A8J8C6I1-F1
#
_cell.length_a   1.000
_cell.length_b   1.000
_cell.length_c   1.000
_cell.angle_alpha   90.00
_cell.angle_beta   90.00
_cell.angle_gamma   90.00
#
_symmetry.space_group_name_H-M   'P 1'
#
loop_
_entity.id
_entity.type
_entity.pdbx_description
1 polymer ?
#
loop_
_entity_poly.entity_id
_entity_poly.type
_entity_poly.pdbx_seq_one_letter_code
_entity_poly.pdbx_strand_id
1 'polypeptide(L)' 'MARHDYDLPADYETRIAEGTMSDWYTQERAKRQALQQDTNFEREFLGLRDSIERLVAAASETVKIER' A
#
# COMPACT_ATOMS: atom_id res chain seq x y z
N MET A 1 -29.37 7.25 5.17
CA MET A 1 -28.20 7.34 4.28
C MET A 1 -27.70 5.93 4.03
N ALA A 2 -27.53 5.52 2.77
CA ALA A 2 -27.03 4.19 2.44
C ALA A 2 -25.63 4.02 3.06
N ARG A 3 -25.39 2.91 3.79
CA ARG A 3 -24.04 2.56 4.23
C ARG A 3 -23.26 2.14 2.98
N HIS A 4 -22.30 2.96 2.59
CA HIS A 4 -21.38 2.62 1.52
C HIS A 4 -20.22 1.79 2.12
N ASP A 5 -19.81 0.73 1.43
CA ASP A 5 -18.63 -0.09 1.80
C ASP A 5 -17.29 0.63 1.52
N TYR A 6 -17.37 1.87 1.04
CA TYR A 6 -16.25 2.68 0.57
C TYR A 6 -16.21 4.00 1.34
N ASP A 7 -15.00 4.44 1.67
CA ASP A 7 -14.76 5.85 2.00
C ASP A 7 -15.03 6.67 0.74
N LEU A 8 -16.06 7.51 0.79
CA LEU A 8 -16.49 8.29 -0.37
C LEU A 8 -15.42 9.33 -0.75
N PRO A 9 -15.28 9.65 -2.05
CA PRO A 9 -14.33 10.64 -2.48
C PRO A 9 -14.74 12.03 -2.00
N ALA A 10 -13.77 12.92 -1.80
CA ALA A 10 -14.01 14.26 -1.28
C ALA A 10 -14.98 15.10 -2.16
N ASP A 11 -15.06 14.78 -3.45
CA ASP A 11 -15.94 15.39 -4.45
C ASP A 11 -17.20 14.56 -4.75
N TYR A 12 -17.65 13.74 -3.79
CA TYR A 12 -18.81 12.84 -3.95
C TYR A 12 -20.05 13.52 -4.55
N GLU A 13 -20.49 14.64 -3.98
CA GLU A 13 -21.70 15.35 -4.43
C GLU A 13 -21.58 15.82 -5.88
N THR A 14 -20.40 16.31 -6.28
CA THR A 14 -20.11 16.72 -7.65
C THR A 14 -20.18 15.53 -8.61
N ARG A 15 -19.59 14.39 -8.24
CA ARG A 15 -19.61 13.16 -9.06
C ARG A 15 -21.01 12.57 -9.22
N ILE A 16 -21.84 12.69 -8.19
CA ILE A 16 -23.26 12.29 -8.27
C ILE A 16 -23.99 13.19 -9.26
N ALA A 17 -23.82 14.52 -9.15
CA ALA A 17 -24.45 15.48 -10.06
C ALA A 17 -24.01 15.29 -11.51
N GLU A 18 -22.74 14.94 -11.74
CA GLU A 18 -22.17 14.66 -13.06
C GLU A 18 -22.42 13.23 -13.56
N GLY A 19 -22.94 12.33 -12.71
CA GLY A 19 -23.17 10.92 -13.05
C GLY A 19 -21.90 10.07 -13.18
N THR A 20 -20.74 10.57 -12.76
CA THR A 20 -19.42 9.91 -12.90
C THR A 20 -19.07 8.97 -11.73
N MET A 21 -19.97 8.83 -10.77
CA MET A 21 -19.74 8.02 -9.57
C MET A 21 -19.51 6.53 -9.87
N SER A 22 -20.13 5.99 -10.93
CA SER A 22 -19.93 4.59 -11.36
C SER A 22 -18.49 4.31 -11.79
N ASP A 23 -17.87 5.25 -12.50
CA ASP A 23 -16.48 5.12 -12.96
C ASP A 23 -15.53 5.16 -11.77
N TRP A 24 -15.80 6.03 -10.80
CA TRP A 24 -15.04 6.10 -9.56
C TRP A 24 -15.09 4.77 -8.79
N TYR A 25 -16.28 4.19 -8.60
CA TYR A 25 -16.40 2.87 -7.92
C TYR A 25 -15.63 1.77 -8.64
N THR A 26 -15.62 1.80 -9.97
CA THR A 26 -14.91 0.81 -10.79
C THR A 26 -13.39 0.95 -10.61
N GLN A 27 -12.88 2.17 -10.67
CA GLN A 27 -11.46 2.46 -10.46
C GLN A 27 -11.01 2.10 -9.04
N GLU A 28 -11.79 2.44 -8.02
CA GLU A 28 -11.47 2.12 -6.62
C GLU A 28 -11.45 0.61 -6.38
N ARG A 29 -12.39 -0.14 -6.97
CA ARG A 29 -12.37 -1.61 -6.93
C ARG A 29 -11.12 -2.18 -7.60
N ALA A 30 -10.77 -1.71 -8.79
CA ALA A 30 -9.59 -2.18 -9.51
C ALA A 30 -8.30 -1.90 -8.73
N LYS A 31 -8.19 -0.71 -8.11
CA LYS A 31 -7.06 -0.34 -7.26
C LYS A 31 -6.91 -1.29 -6.07
N ARG A 32 -8.00 -1.59 -5.36
CA ARG A 32 -7.96 -2.52 -4.22
C ARG A 32 -7.60 -3.94 -4.65
N GLN A 33 -8.14 -4.39 -5.78
CA GLN A 33 -7.75 -5.69 -6.34
C GLN A 33 -6.26 -5.73 -6.66
N ALA A 34 -5.70 -4.68 -7.26
CA ALA A 34 -4.27 -4.59 -7.52
C ALA A 34 -3.43 -4.58 -6.24
N LEU A 35 -3.87 -3.89 -5.18
CA LEU A 35 -3.19 -3.88 -3.88
C LEU A 35 -3.26 -5.21 -3.13
N GLN A 36 -4.24 -6.06 -3.44
CA GLN A 36 -4.37 -7.39 -2.84
C GLN A 36 -3.72 -8.48 -3.69
N GLN A 37 -3.19 -8.13 -4.87
CA GLN A 37 -2.45 -9.09 -5.68
C GLN A 37 -1.09 -9.33 -5.06
N ASP A 38 -0.87 -10.57 -4.60
CA ASP A 38 0.45 -11.06 -4.25
C ASP A 38 1.31 -11.18 -5.51
N THR A 39 1.90 -10.05 -5.91
CA THR A 39 2.70 -9.97 -7.12
C THR A 39 4.09 -10.56 -6.88
N ASN A 40 4.71 -11.10 -7.93
CA ASN A 40 6.10 -11.57 -7.86
C ASN A 40 7.04 -10.47 -7.35
N PHE A 41 6.81 -9.22 -7.79
CA PHE A 41 7.59 -8.06 -7.35
C PHE A 41 7.46 -7.81 -5.84
N GLU A 42 6.23 -7.85 -5.30
CA GLU A 42 6.00 -7.66 -3.87
C GLU A 42 6.71 -8.74 -3.05
N ARG A 43 6.60 -10.01 -3.44
CA ARG A 43 7.31 -11.11 -2.75
C ARG A 43 8.82 -10.93 -2.77
N GLU A 44 9.39 -10.60 -3.92
CA GLU A 44 10.84 -10.38 -4.07
C GLU A 44 11.30 -9.18 -3.23
N PHE A 45 10.56 -8.08 -3.27
CA PHE A 45 10.87 -6.87 -2.52
C PHE A 45 10.83 -7.11 -1.01
N LEU A 46 9.76 -7.74 -0.50
CA LEU A 46 9.62 -8.06 0.92
C LEU A 46 10.71 -9.04 1.37
N GLY A 47 11.01 -10.06 0.56
CA GLY A 47 12.11 -11.00 0.85
C GLY A 47 13.49 -10.34 0.91
N LEU A 48 13.76 -9.40 0.00
CA LEU A 48 15.01 -8.63 0.02
C LEU A 48 15.11 -7.73 1.26
N ARG A 49 14.02 -7.04 1.60
CA ARG A 49 13.95 -6.20 2.81
C ARG A 49 14.27 -7.02 4.06
N ASP A 50 13.61 -8.16 4.24
CA ASP A 50 13.81 -9.03 5.39
C ASP A 50 15.26 -9.56 5.46
N SER A 51 15.88 -9.86 4.31
CA SER A 51 17.29 -10.26 4.24
C SER A 51 18.23 -9.15 4.71
N ILE A 52 18.01 -7.91 4.26
CA ILE A 52 18.80 -6.74 4.67
C ILE A 52 18.62 -6.47 6.16
N GLU A 53 17.39 -6.51 6.68
CA GLU A 53 17.11 -6.31 8.11
C GLU A 53 17.84 -7.33 8.97
N ARG A 54 17.89 -8.61 8.55
CA ARG A 54 18.68 -9.65 9.23
C ARG A 54 20.17 -9.35 9.22
N LEU A 55 20.72 -8.89 8.09
CA LEU A 55 22.13 -8.52 7.99
C LEU A 55 22.48 -7.34 8.89
N VAL A 56 21.63 -6.32 8.93
CA VAL A 56 21.80 -5.15 9.80
C VAL A 56 21.73 -5.57 11.27
N ALA A 57 20.75 -6.40 11.65
CA ALA A 57 20.61 -6.89 13.02
C ALA A 57 21.78 -7.79 13.47
N ALA A 58 22.38 -8.54 12.54
CA ALA A 58 23.54 -9.39 12.81
C ALA A 58 24.88 -8.64 12.77
N ALA A 59 24.91 -7.40 12.27
CA ALA A 59 26.14 -6.62 12.20
C ALA A 59 26.60 -6.30 13.63
N SER A 60 27.81 -6.73 13.99
CA SER A 60 28.42 -6.39 15.27
C SER A 60 28.73 -4.90 15.32
N GLU A 61 28.38 -4.26 16.44
CA GLU A 61 28.77 -2.88 16.68
C GLU A 61 30.30 -2.75 16.74
N THR A 62 30.83 -1.68 16.15
CA THR A 62 32.27 -1.38 16.21
C THR A 62 32.58 -0.60 17.48
N VAL A 63 33.33 -1.22 18.39
CA VAL A 63 33.82 -0.52 19.60
C VAL A 63 35.15 0.14 19.29
N LYS A 64 35.25 1.45 19.50
CA LYS A 64 36.54 2.17 19.42
C LYS A 64 37.36 1.82 20.66
N ILE A 65 38.53 1.20 20.45
CA ILE A 65 39.51 0.97 21.52
C ILE A 65 40.44 2.18 21.56
N GLU A 66 40.36 2.97 22.63
CA GLU A 66 41.37 4.01 22.92
C GLU A 66 42.59 3.35 23.59
N ARG A 67 43.79 3.76 23.18
CA ARG A 67 45.08 3.27 23.69
C ARG A 67 45.63 4.19 24.77
#